data_AF-A0A0G4K055-F1
#
_entry.id   AF-A0A0G4K055-F1
#
_cell.length_a   1.000
_cell.length_b   1.000
_cell.length_c   1.000
_cell.angle_alpha   90.00
_cell.angle_beta   90.00
_cell.angle_gamma   90.00
#
_symmetry.space_group_name_H-M   'P 1'
#
loop_
_entity.id
_entity.type
_entity.pdbx_description
1 polymer ?
#
loop_
_entity_poly.entity_id
_entity_poly.type
_entity_poly.pdbx_seq_one_letter_code
_entity_poly.pdbx_strand_id
1 'polypeptide(L)'
;MDRHAEVSVFKAEELKSQLLEKFGMSDAEFDEHENLFDYGLDSVDVMALIGQLQTRGVQVSFVDMVREPTFGAWRKLIDAPH
;
A
#
# COMPACT_ATOMS: atom_id res chain seq x y z
N MET A 1 0.00 32.53 8.84
CA MET A 1 -0.81 31.49 8.16
C MET A 1 -0.05 30.20 8.31
N ASP A 2 -0.18 29.67 9.51
CA ASP A 2 0.49 28.50 10.04
C ASP A 2 0.01 27.29 9.24
N ARG A 3 0.90 26.74 8.42
CA ARG A 3 0.66 25.46 7.75
C ARG A 3 0.78 24.39 8.81
N HIS A 4 -0.33 24.10 9.50
CA HIS A 4 -0.50 22.80 10.13
C HIS A 4 -0.57 21.76 9.02
N ALA A 5 0.59 21.30 8.55
CA ALA A 5 0.68 20.05 7.83
C ALA A 5 0.41 18.96 8.86
N GLU A 6 -0.87 18.67 9.12
CA GLU A 6 -1.25 17.37 9.66
C GLU A 6 -0.69 16.35 8.69
N VAL A 7 0.39 15.67 9.10
CA VAL A 7 0.88 14.50 8.39
C VAL A 7 -0.23 13.47 8.50
N SER A 8 -1.12 13.46 7.51
CA SER A 8 -2.21 12.50 7.46
C SER A 8 -1.59 11.12 7.35
N VAL A 9 -1.79 10.31 8.40
CA VAL A 9 -1.34 8.92 8.46
C VAL A 9 -1.85 8.21 7.21
N PHE A 10 -0.97 7.53 6.50
CA PHE A 10 -1.36 6.69 5.37
C PHE A 10 -2.19 5.50 5.89
N LYS A 11 -3.37 5.27 5.31
CA LYS A 11 -4.25 4.16 5.69
C LYS A 11 -4.28 3.08 4.63
N ALA A 12 -4.46 1.83 5.04
CA ALA A 12 -4.57 0.70 4.12
C ALA A 12 -5.70 0.87 3.08
N GLU A 13 -6.82 1.50 3.44
CA GLU A 13 -7.93 1.75 2.51
C GLU A 13 -7.56 2.72 1.37
N GLU A 14 -6.63 3.65 1.62
CA GLU A 14 -6.12 4.56 0.59
C GLU A 14 -5.24 3.79 -0.42
N LEU A 15 -4.44 2.85 0.09
CA LEU A 15 -3.71 1.92 -0.78
C LEU A 15 -4.67 1.02 -1.58
N LYS A 16 -5.71 0.46 -0.95
CA LYS A 16 -6.68 -0.39 -1.64
C LYS A 16 -7.29 0.35 -2.83
N SER A 17 -7.72 1.60 -2.59
CA SER A 17 -8.30 2.45 -3.63
C SER A 17 -7.32 2.70 -4.80
N GLN A 18 -6.05 2.98 -4.50
CA GLN A 18 -5.01 3.16 -5.52
C GLN A 18 -4.75 1.88 -6.33
N LEU A 19 -4.74 0.72 -5.68
CA LEU A 19 -4.55 -0.57 -6.34
C LEU A 19 -5.73 -0.88 -7.27
N LEU A 20 -6.96 -0.73 -6.79
CA LEU A 20 -8.18 -0.95 -7.59
C LEU A 20 -8.21 -0.03 -8.82
N GLU A 21 -7.89 1.26 -8.64
CA GLU A 21 -7.81 2.21 -9.76
C GLU A 21 -6.74 1.79 -10.78
N LYS A 22 -5.55 1.40 -10.32
CA LYS A 22 -4.44 0.95 -11.18
C LYS A 22 -4.81 -0.31 -11.97
N PHE A 23 -5.43 -1.28 -11.31
CA PHE A 23 -5.82 -2.54 -11.92
C PHE A 23 -7.08 -2.39 -12.80
N GLY A 24 -7.81 -1.28 -12.68
CA GLY A 24 -9.05 -1.05 -13.41
C GLY A 24 -10.17 -2.00 -13.00
N MET A 25 -10.20 -2.43 -11.74
CA MET A 25 -11.17 -3.41 -11.21
C MET A 25 -11.96 -2.85 -10.04
N SER A 26 -13.10 -3.48 -9.75
CA SER A 26 -13.94 -3.14 -8.60
C SER A 26 -13.52 -3.89 -7.34
N ASP A 27 -13.95 -3.38 -6.18
CA ASP A 27 -13.73 -4.04 -4.88
C ASP A 27 -14.29 -5.47 -4.83
N ALA A 28 -15.36 -5.74 -5.58
CA ALA A 28 -16.00 -7.06 -5.64
C ALA A 28 -15.18 -8.12 -6.39
N GLU A 29 -14.23 -7.69 -7.22
CA GLU A 29 -13.35 -8.56 -8.01
C GLU A 29 -11.99 -8.76 -7.34
N PHE A 30 -11.72 -8.04 -6.24
CA PHE A 30 -10.44 -8.00 -5.59
C PHE A 30 -10.39 -8.91 -4.36
N ASP A 31 -9.51 -9.89 -4.38
CA ASP A 31 -9.22 -10.75 -3.22
C ASP A 31 -8.00 -10.19 -2.46
N GLU A 32 -8.20 -9.87 -1.18
CA GLU A 32 -7.13 -9.34 -0.33
C GLU A 32 -6.02 -10.36 -0.03
N HIS A 33 -6.25 -11.64 -0.32
CA HIS A 33 -5.31 -12.74 -0.10
C HIS A 33 -4.62 -13.21 -1.39
N GLU A 34 -5.02 -12.72 -2.56
CA GLU A 34 -4.33 -13.00 -3.81
C GLU A 34 -3.04 -12.18 -3.93
N ASN A 35 -2.11 -12.73 -4.71
CA ASN A 35 -0.83 -12.10 -4.97
C ASN A 35 -1.03 -10.92 -5.92
N LEU A 36 -0.66 -9.72 -5.47
CA LEU A 36 -0.83 -8.47 -6.20
C LEU A 36 -0.05 -8.44 -7.53
N PHE A 37 1.02 -9.22 -7.66
CA PHE A 37 1.74 -9.36 -8.94
C PHE A 37 0.86 -10.04 -10.01
N ASP A 38 -0.08 -10.91 -9.62
CA ASP A 38 -1.00 -11.58 -10.55
C ASP A 38 -2.07 -10.60 -11.09
N TYR A 39 -2.35 -9.52 -10.35
CA TYR A 39 -3.18 -8.41 -10.81
C TYR A 39 -2.43 -7.40 -11.69
N GLY A 40 -1.13 -7.59 -11.94
CA GLY A 40 -0.31 -6.71 -12.77
C GLY A 40 0.43 -5.61 -12.01
N LEU A 41 0.60 -5.75 -10.70
CA LEU A 41 1.58 -4.97 -9.95
C LEU A 41 2.99 -5.36 -10.40
N ASP A 42 3.94 -4.42 -10.39
CA ASP A 42 5.35 -4.72 -10.65
C ASP A 42 6.30 -4.21 -9.55
N SER A 43 7.61 -4.43 -9.73
CA SER A 43 8.62 -4.02 -8.76
C SER A 43 8.78 -2.49 -8.66
N VAL A 44 8.54 -1.75 -9.73
CA VAL A 44 8.60 -0.29 -9.75
C VAL A 44 7.44 0.28 -8.93
N ASP A 45 6.26 -0.30 -9.07
CA ASP A 45 5.10 0.06 -8.25
C ASP A 45 5.37 -0.16 -6.76
N VAL A 46 5.95 -1.31 -6.39
CA VAL A 46 6.31 -1.62 -5.00
C VAL A 46 7.31 -0.59 -4.46
N MET A 47 8.36 -0.26 -5.24
CA MET A 47 9.38 0.71 -4.82
C MET A 47 8.79 2.13 -4.68
N ALA A 48 7.89 2.53 -5.59
CA ALA A 48 7.20 3.80 -5.49
C ALA A 48 6.31 3.87 -4.24
N LEU A 49 5.57 2.80 -3.96
CA LEU A 49 4.72 2.69 -2.77
C LEU A 49 5.54 2.77 -1.48
N ILE A 50 6.66 2.05 -1.39
CA ILE A 50 7.56 2.10 -0.23
C ILE A 50 8.05 3.53 0.02
N GLY A 51 8.45 4.25 -1.03
CA GLY A 51 8.84 5.65 -0.91
C GLY A 51 7.71 6.52 -0.35
N GLN A 52 6.49 6.35 -0.85
CA GLN A 52 5.32 7.09 -0.34
C GLN A 52 5.04 6.78 1.14
N LEU A 53 5.04 5.50 1.51
CA LEU A 53 4.83 5.05 2.89
C LEU A 53 5.88 5.64 3.85
N GLN A 54 7.16 5.55 3.48
CA GLN A 54 8.26 6.08 4.29
C GLN A 54 8.17 7.61 4.48
N THR A 55 7.76 8.36 3.45
CA THR A 55 7.55 9.82 3.58
C THR A 55 6.42 10.19 4.54
N ARG A 56 5.51 9.24 4.81
CA ARG A 56 4.37 9.39 5.74
C ARG A 56 4.61 8.70 7.09
N GLY A 57 5.84 8.27 7.37
CA GLY A 57 6.25 7.69 8.65
C GLY A 57 6.12 6.17 8.75
N VAL A 58 5.55 5.50 7.74
CA VAL A 58 5.38 4.04 7.73
C VAL A 58 6.70 3.37 7.32
N GLN A 59 7.34 2.67 8.27
CA GLN A 59 8.62 2.00 8.05
C GLN A 59 8.42 0.60 7.47
N VAL A 60 8.51 0.47 6.14
CA VAL A 60 8.48 -0.82 5.43
C VAL A 60 9.67 -0.93 4.47
N SER A 61 10.16 -2.16 4.26
CA SER A 61 11.18 -2.47 3.27
C SER A 61 10.62 -3.25 2.08
N PHE A 62 11.40 -3.30 0.99
CA PHE A 62 11.05 -4.12 -0.17
C PHE A 62 10.84 -5.59 0.20
N VAL A 63 11.73 -6.14 1.04
CA VAL A 63 11.64 -7.53 1.49
C VAL A 63 10.35 -7.80 2.25
N ASP A 64 9.91 -6.86 3.09
CA ASP A 64 8.64 -7.00 3.83
C ASP A 64 7.44 -7.10 2.87
N MET A 65 7.44 -6.25 1.83
CA MET A 65 6.35 -6.15 0.86
C MET A 65 6.31 -7.36 -0.08
N VAL A 66 7.46 -7.85 -0.56
CA VAL A 66 7.50 -8.96 -1.54
C VAL A 66 7.47 -10.34 -0.89
N ARG A 67 7.69 -10.45 0.42
CA ARG A 67 7.60 -11.73 1.15
C ARG A 67 6.19 -12.31 1.12
N GLU A 68 5.19 -11.45 1.30
CA GLU A 68 3.78 -11.79 1.21
C GLU A 68 3.08 -10.65 0.44
N PRO A 69 3.10 -10.70 -0.90
CA PRO A 69 2.64 -9.61 -1.75
C PRO A 69 1.11 -9.59 -1.87
N THR A 70 0.42 -9.65 -0.74
CA THR A 70 -1.05 -9.62 -0.66
C THR A 70 -1.47 -8.33 0.05
N PHE A 71 -2.64 -7.80 -0.30
CA PHE A 71 -3.14 -6.60 0.36
C PHE A 71 -3.38 -6.85 1.85
N GLY A 72 -3.87 -8.03 2.22
CA GLY A 72 -4.09 -8.41 3.61
C GLY A 72 -2.81 -8.39 4.45
N ALA A 73 -1.66 -8.78 3.88
CA ALA A 73 -0.36 -8.68 4.54
C ALA A 73 0.13 -7.23 4.63
N TRP A 74 0.03 -6.48 3.53
CA TRP A 74 0.45 -5.08 3.47
C TRP A 74 -0.34 -4.20 4.44
N ARG A 75 -1.66 -4.41 4.56
CA ARG A 75 -2.51 -3.74 5.54
C ARG A 75 -1.97 -3.88 6.95
N LYS A 76 -1.52 -5.09 7.35
CA LYS A 76 -0.97 -5.31 8.71
C LYS A 76 0.31 -4.51 8.95
N LEU A 77 1.14 -4.32 7.93
CA LEU A 77 2.37 -3.50 8.02
C LEU A 77 2.04 -2.00 8.14
N ILE A 78 1.01 -1.57 7.41
CA ILE A 78 0.56 -0.17 7.37
C ILE A 78 -0.24 0.22 8.60
N ASP A 79 -1.04 -0.68 9.17
CA ASP A 79 -1.83 -0.41 10.38
C ASP A 79 -1.04 -0.72 11.67
N ALA A 80 0.17 -1.28 11.56
CA ALA A 80 1.06 -1.47 12.70
C ALA A 80 1.38 -0.10 13.34
N PRO A 81 1.56 -0.03 14.66
CA PRO A 81 2.00 1.22 15.30
C PRO A 81 3.44 1.56 14.91
N HIS A 82 3.69 2.81 14.50
CA HIS A 82 5.00 3.37 14.14
C HIS A 82 5.40 4.55 15.02
#